data_AF-A0AAU5DFD2-F1
#
_entry.id   AF-A0AAU5DFD2-F1
#
_cell.length_a   1.000
_cell.length_b   1.000
_cell.length_c   1.000
_cell.angle_alpha   90.00
_cell.angle_beta   90.00
_cell.angle_gamma   90.00
#
_symmetry.space_group_name_H-M   'P 1'
#
loop_
_entity.id
_entity.type
_entity.pdbx_description
1 polymer ?
#
loop_
_entity_poly.entity_id
_entity_poly.type
_entity_poly.pdbx_seq_one_letter_code
_entity_poly.pdbx_strand_id
1 'polypeptide(L)'
;MKSPAGPTGPQASGTATSTTRRNTLRSVLTALALVLGALFAPGVGVLGGATAAHAATKISHATATSKFRASGITWSSSGGCSDRNNPTCTSFEQLNLATAQGAQTLKSASGCALNITGGTETGHAGGTYSHWNGYKLDFSKYTCLGNYIKNTFSYIGVRGDGAPQWKSGAGNVYADEGNHWDVTFYNCGGC
;
A
#
# COMPACT_ATOMS: atom_id res chain seq x y z
N MET A 1 -53.34 -43.04 -17.41
CA MET A 1 -52.36 -43.81 -18.21
C MET A 1 -50.99 -43.18 -17.92
N LYS A 2 -50.33 -43.55 -16.83
CA LYS A 2 -49.28 -44.59 -16.71
C LYS A 2 -47.95 -44.16 -17.35
N SER A 3 -47.05 -43.62 -16.51
CA SER A 3 -45.57 -43.72 -16.69
C SER A 3 -45.14 -45.19 -16.64
N PRO A 4 -44.00 -45.57 -17.23
CA PRO A 4 -42.80 -45.88 -16.41
C PRO A 4 -41.46 -45.56 -17.12
N ALA A 5 -40.42 -45.07 -16.43
CA ALA A 5 -39.30 -45.78 -15.76
C ALA A 5 -38.00 -45.86 -16.62
N GLY A 6 -36.87 -45.48 -16.01
CA GLY A 6 -35.50 -45.76 -16.49
C GLY A 6 -34.94 -47.11 -16.00
N PRO A 7 -33.69 -47.45 -16.35
CA PRO A 7 -32.67 -47.91 -15.38
C PRO A 7 -31.24 -47.33 -15.66
N THR A 8 -30.44 -46.90 -14.68
CA THR A 8 -29.39 -47.58 -13.85
C THR A 8 -28.13 -48.13 -14.59
N GLY A 9 -26.93 -47.73 -14.12
CA GLY A 9 -25.58 -48.03 -14.67
C GLY A 9 -24.99 -49.42 -14.39
N PRO A 10 -23.65 -49.62 -14.52
CA PRO A 10 -22.81 -49.90 -13.34
C PRO A 10 -21.32 -49.43 -13.40
N GLN A 11 -20.64 -49.54 -12.24
CA GLN A 11 -19.22 -49.31 -11.94
C GLN A 11 -18.33 -50.57 -12.12
N ALA A 12 -17.00 -50.38 -12.24
CA ALA A 12 -15.90 -51.16 -11.59
C ALA A 12 -14.55 -50.49 -11.97
N SER A 13 -13.61 -50.07 -11.10
CA SER A 13 -12.88 -50.68 -9.96
C SER A 13 -11.90 -51.79 -10.35
N GLY A 14 -10.60 -51.52 -10.18
CA GLY A 14 -9.51 -52.48 -10.35
C GLY A 14 -8.22 -52.00 -9.68
N THR A 15 -8.08 -52.31 -8.39
CA THR A 15 -6.83 -52.22 -7.61
C THR A 15 -6.28 -53.63 -7.45
N ALA A 16 -4.98 -53.84 -7.67
CA ALA A 16 -4.31 -55.08 -7.28
C ALA A 16 -2.93 -54.79 -6.68
N THR A 17 -2.64 -55.57 -5.65
CA THR A 17 -1.72 -55.31 -4.54
C THR A 17 -0.41 -56.09 -4.69
N SER A 18 0.69 -55.47 -4.24
CA SER A 18 1.92 -55.98 -3.62
C SER A 18 2.17 -57.50 -3.55
N THR A 19 3.40 -57.94 -3.86
CA THR A 19 4.13 -58.95 -3.04
C THR A 19 5.66 -58.82 -3.17
N THR A 20 6.30 -58.73 -2.00
CA THR A 20 7.73 -58.62 -1.67
C THR A 20 8.44 -59.98 -1.59
N ARG A 21 9.76 -60.03 -1.86
CA ARG A 21 10.87 -60.68 -1.06
C ARG A 21 12.15 -60.80 -1.92
N ARG A 22 13.27 -60.15 -1.59
CA ARG A 22 14.30 -60.31 -0.51
C ARG A 22 15.38 -61.38 -0.77
N ASN A 23 16.63 -60.91 -0.65
CA ASN A 23 17.89 -61.58 -0.26
C ASN A 23 18.60 -62.44 -1.35
N THR A 24 19.93 -62.48 -1.55
CA THR A 24 21.11 -62.00 -0.79
C THR A 24 22.43 -62.25 -1.58
N LEU A 25 23.42 -61.35 -1.38
CA LEU A 25 24.89 -61.60 -1.22
C LEU A 25 25.86 -61.79 -2.41
N ARG A 26 26.80 -60.82 -2.46
CA ARG A 26 28.29 -60.89 -2.56
C ARG A 26 28.98 -61.24 -3.88
N SER A 27 29.76 -60.28 -4.41
CA SER A 27 31.24 -60.36 -4.51
C SER A 27 31.86 -59.01 -4.88
N VAL A 28 33.17 -58.91 -4.68
CA VAL A 28 33.95 -57.75 -4.24
C VAL A 28 35.00 -57.33 -5.30
N LEU A 29 35.41 -56.05 -5.26
CA LEU A 29 36.64 -55.41 -5.79
C LEU A 29 36.79 -55.16 -7.31
N THR A 30 36.92 -53.88 -7.67
CA THR A 30 38.20 -53.30 -8.17
C THR A 30 38.14 -51.77 -8.12
N ALA A 31 39.31 -51.17 -7.87
CA ALA A 31 39.47 -49.82 -7.35
C ALA A 31 39.75 -48.76 -8.44
N LEU A 32 39.45 -47.51 -8.05
CA LEU A 32 40.22 -46.29 -8.28
C LEU A 32 40.37 -45.74 -9.72
N ALA A 33 39.63 -44.67 -10.00
CA ALA A 33 40.15 -43.53 -10.73
C ALA A 33 39.59 -42.23 -10.12
N LEU A 34 40.45 -41.49 -9.42
CA LEU A 34 40.22 -40.09 -9.04
C LEU A 34 40.30 -39.23 -10.31
N VAL A 35 39.21 -38.56 -10.68
CA VAL A 35 39.29 -37.34 -11.49
C VAL A 35 38.44 -36.28 -10.81
N LEU A 36 39.15 -35.33 -10.19
CA LEU A 36 38.62 -34.06 -9.70
C LEU A 36 38.15 -33.23 -10.89
N GLY A 37 36.87 -32.86 -10.89
CA GLY A 37 36.28 -32.04 -11.95
C GLY A 37 34.89 -31.54 -11.57
N ALA A 38 34.73 -30.98 -10.36
CA ALA A 38 33.50 -30.31 -9.98
C ALA A 38 33.45 -28.91 -10.58
N LEU A 39 32.94 -28.79 -11.81
CA LEU A 39 32.43 -27.52 -12.34
C LEU A 39 31.01 -27.31 -11.80
N PHE A 40 30.93 -26.76 -10.58
CA PHE A 40 29.70 -26.14 -10.09
C PHE A 40 29.48 -24.85 -10.90
N ALA A 41 28.44 -24.83 -11.74
CA ALA A 41 27.86 -23.59 -12.23
C ALA A 41 26.61 -23.28 -11.38
N PRO A 42 26.68 -22.38 -10.38
CA PRO A 42 25.49 -21.69 -9.90
C PRO A 42 25.20 -20.60 -10.95
N GLY A 43 24.03 -20.59 -11.57
CA GLY A 43 22.79 -20.26 -10.90
C GLY A 43 22.38 -18.88 -11.39
N VAL A 44 21.22 -18.81 -12.02
CA VAL A 44 20.59 -17.59 -12.55
C VAL A 44 20.58 -16.52 -11.45
N GLY A 45 21.43 -15.51 -11.60
CA GLY A 45 21.37 -14.30 -10.79
C GLY A 45 20.13 -13.52 -11.21
N VAL A 46 19.00 -13.80 -10.56
CA VAL A 46 17.88 -12.86 -10.52
C VAL A 46 18.44 -11.59 -9.89
N LEU A 47 18.67 -10.57 -10.71
CA LEU A 47 18.86 -9.20 -10.27
C LEU A 47 17.51 -8.74 -9.69
N GLY A 48 17.22 -9.21 -8.48
CA GLY A 48 16.25 -8.61 -7.60
C GLY A 48 16.81 -7.26 -7.22
N GLY A 49 16.48 -6.24 -8.02
CA GLY A 49 16.62 -4.86 -7.62
C GLY A 49 15.78 -4.67 -6.36
N ALA A 50 16.38 -4.90 -5.21
CA ALA A 50 15.94 -4.31 -3.98
C ALA A 50 16.03 -2.81 -4.24
N THR A 51 14.91 -2.20 -4.64
CA THR A 51 14.75 -0.75 -4.53
C THR A 51 15.05 -0.47 -3.07
N ALA A 52 16.22 0.13 -2.81
CA ALA A 52 16.51 0.66 -1.50
C ALA A 52 15.27 1.47 -1.11
N ALA A 53 14.62 1.09 -0.02
CA ALA A 53 13.57 1.91 0.55
C ALA A 53 14.24 3.22 0.93
N HIS A 54 14.25 4.17 -0.01
CA HIS A 54 14.75 5.50 0.25
C HIS A 54 13.88 6.04 1.36
N ALA A 55 14.49 6.21 2.55
CA ALA A 55 13.81 6.78 3.68
C ALA A 55 13.20 8.10 3.22
N ALA A 56 11.88 8.26 3.41
CA ALA A 56 11.19 9.46 2.99
C ALA A 56 11.82 10.66 3.70
N THR A 57 12.21 11.68 2.94
CA THR A 57 12.78 12.91 3.50
C THR A 57 11.75 13.55 4.43
N LYS A 58 12.07 13.60 5.73
CA LYS A 58 11.25 14.21 6.76
C LYS A 58 11.49 15.71 6.80
N ILE A 59 10.42 16.49 6.94
CA ILE A 59 10.49 17.94 7.09
C ILE A 59 9.89 18.39 8.41
N SER A 60 10.37 19.53 8.90
CA SER A 60 9.84 20.17 10.10
C SER A 60 8.49 20.85 9.82
N HIS A 61 7.74 21.14 10.87
CA HIS A 61 6.49 21.89 10.74
C HIS A 61 6.69 23.26 10.07
N ALA A 62 7.75 23.99 10.42
CA ALA A 62 8.07 25.28 9.81
C ALA A 62 8.33 25.17 8.29
N THR A 63 9.02 24.10 7.87
CA THR A 63 9.28 23.84 6.45
C THR A 63 7.99 23.50 5.70
N ALA A 64 7.13 22.66 6.27
CA ALA A 64 5.84 22.30 5.68
C ALA A 64 4.93 23.52 5.52
N THR A 65 4.78 24.33 6.57
CA THR A 65 3.94 25.55 6.53
C THR A 65 4.45 26.60 5.55
N SER A 66 5.77 26.76 5.41
CA SER A 66 6.36 27.62 4.38
C SER A 66 5.94 27.17 2.97
N LYS A 67 6.02 25.87 2.67
CA LYS A 67 5.57 25.28 1.40
C LYS A 67 4.07 25.47 1.17
N PHE A 68 3.25 25.22 2.18
CA PHE A 68 1.80 25.39 2.09
C PHE A 68 1.41 26.84 1.82
N ARG A 69 2.00 27.80 2.55
CA ARG A 69 1.78 29.23 2.31
C ARG A 69 2.17 29.65 0.89
N ALA A 70 3.29 29.16 0.38
CA ALA A 70 3.76 29.47 -0.98
C ALA A 70 2.78 29.01 -2.08
N SER A 71 1.92 28.02 -1.80
CA SER A 71 0.87 27.55 -2.72
C SER A 71 -0.54 28.02 -2.35
N GLY A 72 -0.70 28.88 -1.34
CA GLY A 72 -2.01 29.32 -0.87
C GLY A 72 -2.86 28.21 -0.26
N ILE A 73 -2.22 27.23 0.39
CA ILE A 73 -2.86 26.21 1.21
C ILE A 73 -2.90 26.72 2.65
N THR A 74 -4.08 26.63 3.28
CA THR A 74 -4.28 27.01 4.69
C THR A 74 -4.30 25.77 5.58
N TRP A 75 -4.27 25.98 6.88
CA TRP A 75 -4.52 24.93 7.87
C TRP A 75 -5.22 25.51 9.10
N SER A 76 -5.85 24.64 9.88
CA SER A 76 -6.56 25.00 11.11
C SER A 76 -6.33 23.92 12.16
N SER A 77 -6.03 24.32 13.40
CA SER A 77 -5.91 23.44 14.55
C SER A 77 -6.96 23.80 15.59
N SER A 78 -7.73 22.82 16.05
CA SER A 78 -8.73 23.02 17.10
C SER A 78 -8.10 23.42 18.44
N GLY A 79 -6.91 22.88 18.75
CA GLY A 79 -6.11 23.24 19.92
C GLY A 79 -5.26 24.50 19.75
N GLY A 80 -5.24 25.13 18.57
CA GLY A 80 -4.44 26.33 18.30
C GLY A 80 -2.93 26.09 18.40
N CYS A 81 -2.46 24.87 18.12
CA CYS A 81 -1.10 24.42 18.38
C CYS A 81 -0.56 23.50 17.27
N SER A 82 0.74 23.21 17.30
CA SER A 82 1.44 22.35 16.34
C SER A 82 2.26 21.24 16.98
N ASP A 83 2.05 20.96 18.26
CA ASP A 83 2.71 19.85 18.95
C ASP A 83 2.17 18.51 18.43
N ARG A 84 3.06 17.71 17.87
CA ARG A 84 2.74 16.39 17.31
C ARG A 84 2.24 15.40 18.36
N ASN A 85 2.59 15.58 19.63
CA ASN A 85 2.20 14.66 20.69
C ASN A 85 0.84 15.01 21.31
N ASN A 86 0.18 16.06 20.82
CA ASN A 86 -1.12 16.49 21.30
C ASN A 86 -2.18 16.27 20.19
N PRO A 87 -3.21 15.43 20.41
CA PRO A 87 -4.19 15.06 19.39
C PRO A 87 -5.14 16.20 18.98
N THR A 88 -5.12 17.34 19.67
CA THR A 88 -5.90 18.54 19.29
C THR A 88 -5.13 19.50 18.40
N CYS A 89 -3.81 19.31 18.28
CA CYS A 89 -2.97 20.13 17.41
C CYS A 89 -3.08 19.66 15.95
N THR A 90 -2.81 20.56 15.03
CA THR A 90 -2.50 20.18 13.64
C THR A 90 -1.01 20.32 13.48
N SER A 91 -0.28 19.20 13.51
CA SER A 91 1.16 19.20 13.40
C SER A 91 1.60 18.76 12.02
N PHE A 92 2.76 19.25 11.57
CA PHE A 92 3.42 18.77 10.35
C PHE A 92 4.85 18.34 10.63
N GLU A 93 5.16 18.09 11.90
CA GLU A 93 6.48 17.63 12.31
C GLU A 93 6.69 16.19 11.81
N GLN A 94 7.84 15.93 11.18
CA GLN A 94 8.14 14.67 10.48
C GLN A 94 7.16 14.32 9.35
N LEU A 95 6.56 15.33 8.71
CA LEU A 95 5.82 15.14 7.47
C LEU A 95 6.80 14.68 6.37
N ASN A 96 6.36 13.82 5.45
CA ASN A 96 7.18 13.51 4.29
C ASN A 96 7.20 14.71 3.34
N LEU A 97 8.38 15.05 2.80
CA LEU A 97 8.53 16.10 1.79
C LEU A 97 7.58 15.86 0.60
N ALA A 98 7.49 14.62 0.14
CA ALA A 98 6.62 14.21 -0.95
C ALA A 98 5.13 14.44 -0.64
N THR A 99 4.71 14.29 0.62
CA THR A 99 3.33 14.59 1.06
C THR A 99 3.04 16.08 0.99
N ALA A 100 3.98 16.93 1.44
CA ALA A 100 3.83 18.38 1.32
C ALA A 100 3.75 18.82 -0.15
N GLN A 101 4.64 18.30 -1.00
CA GLN A 101 4.63 18.56 -2.43
C GLN A 101 3.35 18.03 -3.10
N GLY A 102 2.87 16.84 -2.70
CA GLY A 102 1.62 16.27 -3.17
C GLY A 102 0.41 17.16 -2.88
N ALA A 103 0.36 17.81 -1.71
CA ALA A 103 -0.67 18.80 -1.41
C ALA A 103 -0.57 20.05 -2.30
N GLN A 104 0.65 20.52 -2.61
CA GLN A 104 0.88 21.63 -3.55
C GLN A 104 0.44 21.26 -4.97
N THR A 105 0.74 20.04 -5.43
CA THR A 105 0.28 19.51 -6.71
C THR A 105 -1.25 19.43 -6.75
N LEU A 106 -1.89 18.90 -5.70
CA LEU A 106 -3.35 18.85 -5.60
C LEU A 106 -3.96 20.25 -5.67
N LYS A 107 -3.38 21.23 -4.96
CA LYS A 107 -3.81 22.63 -4.98
C LYS A 107 -3.74 23.21 -6.39
N SER A 108 -2.61 23.01 -7.08
CA SER A 108 -2.43 23.53 -8.44
C SER A 108 -3.35 22.84 -9.44
N ALA A 109 -3.52 21.52 -9.36
CA ALA A 109 -4.30 20.75 -10.32
C ALA A 109 -5.81 20.92 -10.16
N SER A 110 -6.28 21.08 -8.91
CA SER A 110 -7.71 21.29 -8.63
C SER A 110 -8.14 22.75 -8.76
N GLY A 111 -7.23 23.71 -8.56
CA GLY A 111 -7.57 25.13 -8.42
C GLY A 111 -8.41 25.45 -7.18
N CYS A 112 -8.77 24.46 -6.36
CA CYS A 112 -9.65 24.62 -5.20
C CYS A 112 -8.93 25.26 -4.03
N ALA A 113 -9.67 25.93 -3.13
CA ALA A 113 -9.16 26.18 -1.78
C ALA A 113 -8.86 24.84 -1.09
N LEU A 114 -7.75 24.77 -0.34
CA LEU A 114 -7.41 23.63 0.50
C LEU A 114 -7.15 24.14 1.91
N ASN A 115 -7.81 23.54 2.90
CA ASN A 115 -7.55 23.77 4.31
C ASN A 115 -7.21 22.45 4.99
N ILE A 116 -6.00 22.33 5.51
CA ILE A 116 -5.52 21.13 6.21
C ILE A 116 -5.99 21.19 7.67
N THR A 117 -6.63 20.13 8.15
CA THR A 117 -7.19 20.04 9.51
C THR A 117 -6.48 19.02 10.39
N GLY A 118 -5.72 18.12 9.77
CA GLY A 118 -4.96 17.08 10.44
C GLY A 118 -3.70 16.77 9.64
N GLY A 119 -2.65 16.40 10.34
CA GLY A 119 -1.36 16.13 9.74
C GLY A 119 -0.69 14.95 10.39
N THR A 120 0.21 15.24 11.31
CA THR A 120 1.14 14.25 11.83
C THR A 120 0.97 13.99 13.33
N GLU A 121 0.04 14.70 13.96
CA GLU A 121 -0.29 14.55 15.37
C GLU A 121 -0.65 13.11 15.78
N THR A 122 -0.54 12.81 17.07
CA THR A 122 -1.00 11.55 17.65
C THR A 122 -2.53 11.45 17.64
N GLY A 123 -3.06 10.23 17.85
CA GLY A 123 -4.50 9.97 17.91
C GLY A 123 -5.09 9.34 16.64
N HIS A 124 -4.29 9.22 15.58
CA HIS A 124 -4.67 8.55 14.33
C HIS A 124 -4.33 7.05 14.33
N ALA A 125 -4.99 6.29 13.46
CA ALA A 125 -4.64 4.89 13.24
C ALA A 125 -3.18 4.75 12.75
N GLY A 126 -2.48 3.76 13.32
CA GLY A 126 -1.11 3.44 12.95
C GLY A 126 -0.99 2.69 11.62
N GLY A 127 0.24 2.30 11.28
CA GLY A 127 0.56 1.57 10.05
C GLY A 127 1.62 2.27 9.20
N THR A 128 2.13 1.59 8.19
CA THR A 128 3.22 2.10 7.33
C THR A 128 2.87 3.45 6.70
N TYR A 129 1.70 3.54 6.07
CA TYR A 129 1.19 4.76 5.42
C TYR A 129 0.17 5.45 6.32
N SER A 130 0.65 6.12 7.38
CA SER A 130 -0.17 6.76 8.41
C SER A 130 0.15 8.25 8.58
N HIS A 131 -0.68 8.95 9.35
CA HIS A 131 -0.43 10.33 9.81
C HIS A 131 0.87 10.42 10.60
N TRP A 132 1.05 9.51 11.56
CA TRP A 132 2.27 9.41 12.36
C TRP A 132 3.52 9.09 11.53
N ASN A 133 3.38 8.49 10.36
CA ASN A 133 4.51 8.28 9.45
C ASN A 133 4.61 9.35 8.36
N GLY A 134 3.83 10.43 8.45
CA GLY A 134 3.94 11.61 7.59
C GLY A 134 3.45 11.40 6.16
N TYR A 135 2.65 10.34 5.92
CA TYR A 135 2.11 10.02 4.60
C TYR A 135 0.75 10.65 4.32
N LYS A 136 0.07 11.13 5.37
CA LYS A 136 -1.33 11.54 5.29
C LYS A 136 -1.53 12.99 5.70
N LEU A 137 -2.53 13.62 5.11
CA LEU A 137 -3.06 14.93 5.49
C LEU A 137 -4.58 14.87 5.43
N ASP A 138 -5.23 15.46 6.42
CA ASP A 138 -6.68 15.64 6.42
C ASP A 138 -7.03 17.01 5.85
N PHE A 139 -7.97 17.05 4.91
CA PHE A 139 -8.47 18.28 4.33
C PHE A 139 -9.93 18.52 4.69
N SER A 140 -10.27 19.78 4.94
CA SER A 140 -11.66 20.21 5.10
C SER A 140 -12.54 19.75 3.94
N LYS A 141 -13.82 19.48 4.24
CA LYS A 141 -14.80 18.97 3.29
C LYS A 141 -15.35 20.03 2.34
N TYR A 142 -14.48 20.72 1.62
CA TYR A 142 -14.89 21.71 0.63
C TYR A 142 -15.50 21.03 -0.60
N THR A 143 -16.65 21.55 -1.04
CA THR A 143 -17.38 21.03 -2.21
C THR A 143 -16.53 21.04 -3.48
N CYS A 144 -15.74 22.10 -3.70
CA CYS A 144 -14.82 22.19 -4.85
C CYS A 144 -13.88 20.99 -4.90
N LEU A 145 -13.17 20.72 -3.80
CA LEU A 145 -12.21 19.62 -3.72
C LEU A 145 -12.91 18.28 -3.91
N GLY A 146 -14.08 18.10 -3.28
CA GLY A 146 -14.84 16.86 -3.42
C GLY A 146 -15.30 16.58 -4.84
N ASN A 147 -15.78 17.61 -5.56
CA ASN A 147 -16.17 17.48 -6.95
C ASN A 147 -14.97 17.16 -7.84
N TYR A 148 -13.84 17.84 -7.62
CA TYR A 148 -12.60 17.57 -8.36
C TYR A 148 -12.15 16.11 -8.20
N ILE A 149 -12.07 15.62 -6.96
CA ILE A 149 -11.69 14.23 -6.66
C ILE A 149 -12.63 13.25 -7.36
N LYS A 150 -13.94 13.41 -7.17
CA LYS A 150 -14.94 12.45 -7.66
C LYS A 150 -15.05 12.42 -9.18
N ASN A 151 -14.78 13.54 -9.86
CA ASN A 151 -14.87 13.65 -11.32
C ASN A 151 -13.54 13.32 -12.03
N THR A 152 -12.41 13.45 -11.35
CA THR A 152 -11.08 13.33 -11.98
C THR A 152 -10.39 12.01 -11.64
N PHE A 153 -10.62 11.48 -10.44
CA PHE A 153 -9.91 10.30 -9.94
C PHE A 153 -10.76 9.04 -10.05
N SER A 154 -10.09 7.90 -10.16
CA SER A 154 -10.78 6.60 -10.29
C SER A 154 -11.32 6.15 -8.94
N TYR A 155 -12.60 5.85 -8.86
CA TYR A 155 -13.18 5.20 -7.67
C TYR A 155 -12.58 3.80 -7.50
N ILE A 156 -12.13 3.48 -6.29
CA ILE A 156 -11.45 2.20 -5.98
C ILE A 156 -12.19 1.36 -4.92
N GLY A 157 -13.40 1.73 -4.57
CA GLY A 157 -14.22 1.00 -3.60
C GLY A 157 -14.27 1.65 -2.22
N VAL A 158 -14.67 0.86 -1.23
CA VAL A 158 -14.90 1.29 0.16
C VAL A 158 -13.82 0.67 1.06
N ARG A 159 -13.18 1.48 1.89
CA ARG A 159 -12.20 1.03 2.89
C ARG A 159 -12.89 0.26 4.01
N GLY A 160 -12.15 -0.54 4.79
CA GLY A 160 -12.71 -1.40 5.84
C GLY A 160 -13.53 -0.69 6.93
N ASP A 161 -13.38 0.63 7.08
CA ASP A 161 -14.15 1.48 8.00
C ASP A 161 -15.36 2.16 7.35
N GLY A 162 -15.68 1.84 6.09
CA GLY A 162 -16.84 2.36 5.38
C GLY A 162 -16.56 3.63 4.56
N ALA A 163 -15.34 4.17 4.56
CA ALA A 163 -15.00 5.36 3.78
C ALA A 163 -14.85 5.02 2.28
N PRO A 164 -15.64 5.60 1.35
CA PRO A 164 -15.40 5.44 -0.08
C PRO A 164 -14.09 6.12 -0.50
N GLN A 165 -13.39 5.53 -1.47
CA GLN A 165 -12.04 5.95 -1.86
C GLN A 165 -11.89 6.19 -3.36
N TRP A 166 -11.05 7.16 -3.70
CA TRP A 166 -10.63 7.49 -5.05
C TRP A 166 -9.10 7.48 -5.16
N LYS A 167 -8.58 7.11 -6.32
CA LYS A 167 -7.15 7.05 -6.62
C LYS A 167 -6.80 7.96 -7.79
N SER A 168 -5.83 8.86 -7.59
CA SER A 168 -5.33 9.70 -8.67
C SER A 168 -4.49 8.90 -9.66
N GLY A 169 -4.26 9.45 -10.85
CA GLY A 169 -3.37 8.83 -11.86
C GLY A 169 -1.94 8.61 -11.35
N ALA A 170 -1.48 9.42 -10.41
CA ALA A 170 -0.18 9.25 -9.74
C ALA A 170 -0.20 8.21 -8.61
N GLY A 171 -1.37 7.69 -8.26
CA GLY A 171 -1.55 6.61 -7.30
C GLY A 171 -1.84 7.03 -5.85
N ASN A 172 -1.92 8.33 -5.56
CA ASN A 172 -2.35 8.83 -4.25
C ASN A 172 -3.84 8.50 -4.00
N VAL A 173 -4.20 8.25 -2.75
CA VAL A 173 -5.54 7.77 -2.37
C VAL A 173 -6.26 8.79 -1.51
N TYR A 174 -7.53 9.02 -1.82
CA TYR A 174 -8.40 10.04 -1.24
C TYR A 174 -9.61 9.33 -0.66
N ALA A 175 -9.72 9.26 0.67
CA ALA A 175 -10.82 8.65 1.39
C ALA A 175 -11.79 9.74 1.88
N ASP A 176 -13.08 9.51 1.63
CA ASP A 176 -14.15 10.37 2.12
C ASP A 176 -14.66 9.83 3.46
N GLU A 177 -14.23 10.42 4.58
CA GLU A 177 -14.69 10.04 5.92
C GLU A 177 -15.98 10.78 6.35
N GLY A 178 -16.66 11.42 5.40
CA GLY A 178 -17.88 12.19 5.62
C GLY A 178 -17.62 13.63 6.06
N ASN A 179 -16.90 13.84 7.16
CA ASN A 179 -16.63 15.18 7.70
C ASN A 179 -15.33 15.82 7.20
N HIS A 180 -14.40 15.03 6.65
CA HIS A 180 -13.16 15.49 6.03
C HIS A 180 -12.71 14.53 4.92
N TRP A 181 -11.67 14.92 4.21
CA TRP A 181 -10.93 14.05 3.28
C TRP A 181 -9.65 13.59 3.95
N ASP A 182 -9.52 12.27 4.13
CA ASP A 182 -8.27 11.63 4.53
C ASP A 182 -7.50 11.29 3.24
N VAL A 183 -6.35 11.93 3.03
CA VAL A 183 -5.55 11.75 1.81
C VAL A 183 -4.20 11.12 2.14
N THR A 184 -3.94 9.96 1.54
CA THR A 184 -2.66 9.27 1.59
C THR A 184 -1.81 9.57 0.35
N PHE A 185 -0.64 10.14 0.57
CA PHE A 185 0.33 10.49 -0.47
C PHE A 185 1.47 9.47 -0.50
N TYR A 186 1.51 8.63 -1.53
CA TYR A 186 2.64 7.73 -1.79
C TYR A 186 3.78 8.44 -2.52
N ASN A 187 3.47 9.53 -3.22
CA ASN A 187 4.40 10.39 -3.93
C ASN A 187 3.81 11.80 -4.06
N CYS A 188 4.57 12.71 -4.67
CA CYS A 188 4.18 14.11 -4.83
C CYS A 188 3.25 14.42 -6.02
N GLY A 189 2.79 13.41 -6.77
CA GLY A 189 1.81 13.61 -7.83
C GLY A 189 2.33 14.18 -9.15
N GLY A 190 3.64 14.10 -9.43
CA GLY A 190 4.25 14.66 -10.65
C GLY A 190 5.12 15.90 -10.43
N CYS A 191 5.63 16.08 -9.21
CA CYS A 191 6.84 16.85 -8.95
C CYS A 191 8.08 15.99 -9.24
#